data_AF-A0A0G1BBS1-F1
#
_entry.id   AF-A0A0G1BBS1-F1
#
_cell.length_a   1.000
_cell.length_b   1.000
_cell.length_c   1.000
_cell.angle_alpha   90.00
_cell.angle_beta   90.00
_cell.angle_gamma   90.00
#
_symmetry.space_group_name_H-M   'P 1'
#
loop_
_entity.id
_entity.type
_entity.pdbx_description
1 polymer ?
#
loop_
_entity_poly.entity_id
_entity_poly.type
_entity_poly.pdbx_seq_one_letter_code
_entity_poly.pdbx_strand_id
1 'polypeptide(L)'
;MADGATAYGALRKFGLGITDKDLAKIPLGLETRFRDTDTDADGLADKLEEGLGTDANNPDTDNDGFKDGDEISQGHNPLGQGKLTVDQKLVNRLNGRIVLQVQQRGQAWYLNPADGKRYYMKDGSAAYEIMRYLSLGITNENIYQIGMGE
;
A
#
# COMPACT_ATOMS: atom_id res chain seq x y z
N MET A 1 -1.18 23.41 11.94
CA MET A 1 -0.58 22.35 11.11
C MET A 1 -0.98 21.06 11.78
N ALA A 2 -1.84 20.24 11.16
CA ALA A 2 -2.20 18.95 11.75
C ALA A 2 -1.04 18.00 11.44
N ASP A 3 -0.18 17.75 12.41
CA ASP A 3 0.94 16.83 12.27
C ASP A 3 0.46 15.49 11.74
N GLY A 4 1.08 14.98 10.66
CA GLY A 4 0.74 13.70 10.05
C GLY A 4 0.72 12.53 11.06
N ALA A 5 1.48 12.65 12.16
CA ALA A 5 1.43 11.73 13.29
C ALA A 5 0.05 11.65 13.98
N THR A 6 -0.69 12.77 14.06
CA THR A 6 -2.04 12.82 14.66
C THR A 6 -3.07 12.15 13.74
N ALA A 7 -2.96 12.40 12.42
CA ALA A 7 -3.80 11.73 11.43
C ALA A 7 -3.54 10.22 11.39
N TYR A 8 -2.27 9.81 11.49
CA TYR A 8 -1.87 8.40 11.58
C TYR A 8 -2.40 7.74 12.86
N GLY A 9 -2.36 8.44 14.00
CA GLY A 9 -2.96 7.99 15.26
C GLY A 9 -4.49 7.82 15.17
N ALA A 10 -5.19 8.73 14.48
CA ALA A 10 -6.62 8.62 14.23
C ALA A 10 -6.95 7.43 13.31
N LEU A 11 -6.16 7.22 12.24
CA LEU A 11 -6.28 6.03 11.41
C LEU A 11 -6.08 4.77 12.27
N ARG A 12 -5.07 4.70 13.15
CA ARG A 12 -4.87 3.54 14.03
C ARG A 12 -6.04 3.24 14.97
N LYS A 13 -6.80 4.28 15.36
CA LYS A 13 -7.93 4.15 16.27
C LYS A 13 -9.26 3.81 15.57
N PHE A 14 -9.44 4.26 14.33
CA PHE A 14 -10.71 4.14 13.58
C PHE A 14 -10.61 3.39 12.26
N GLY A 15 -9.40 3.02 11.84
CA GLY A 15 -9.10 2.36 10.59
C GLY A 15 -9.55 0.90 10.59
N LEU A 16 -9.79 0.39 9.38
CA LEU A 16 -10.12 -1.01 9.19
C LEU A 16 -8.84 -1.83 9.33
N GLY A 17 -8.74 -2.58 10.43
CA GLY A 17 -7.66 -3.54 10.62
C GLY A 17 -7.69 -4.66 9.60
N ILE A 18 -6.53 -5.04 9.09
CA ILE A 18 -6.32 -6.18 8.20
C ILE A 18 -5.11 -7.00 8.66
N THR A 19 -5.22 -8.32 8.55
CA THR A 19 -4.14 -9.26 8.88
C THR A 19 -3.11 -9.30 7.75
N ASP A 20 -1.87 -9.70 8.03
CA ASP A 20 -0.82 -9.89 7.01
C ASP A 20 -1.30 -10.88 5.94
N LYS A 21 -1.95 -11.96 6.39
CA LYS A 21 -2.49 -13.01 5.52
C LYS A 21 -3.56 -12.50 4.57
N ASP A 22 -4.46 -11.63 5.03
CA ASP A 22 -5.50 -11.06 4.17
C ASP A 22 -4.94 -9.94 3.30
N LEU A 23 -4.01 -9.15 3.83
CA LEU A 23 -3.33 -8.12 3.07
C LEU A 23 -2.59 -8.76 1.88
N ALA A 24 -1.84 -9.85 2.08
CA ALA A 24 -1.11 -10.60 1.05
C ALA A 24 -1.99 -11.08 -0.13
N LYS A 25 -3.30 -11.21 0.07
CA LYS A 25 -4.25 -11.57 -1.00
C LYS A 25 -4.69 -10.37 -1.85
N ILE A 26 -4.17 -9.18 -1.55
CA ILE A 26 -4.40 -7.95 -2.32
C ILE A 26 -3.08 -7.64 -3.03
N PRO A 27 -3.11 -7.55 -4.38
CA PRO A 27 -1.89 -7.31 -5.15
C PRO A 27 -1.26 -5.96 -4.78
N LEU A 28 0.07 -5.88 -4.84
CA LEU A 28 0.81 -4.66 -4.51
C LEU A 28 0.94 -3.75 -5.73
N GLY A 29 0.70 -2.45 -5.52
CA GLY A 29 0.97 -1.40 -6.49
C GLY A 29 2.35 -0.82 -6.24
N LEU A 30 3.21 -0.86 -7.27
CA LEU A 30 4.50 -0.19 -7.26
C LEU A 30 4.32 1.20 -7.88
N GLU A 31 4.58 2.25 -7.12
CA GLU A 31 4.61 3.62 -7.63
C GLU A 31 6.06 4.12 -7.66
N THR A 32 6.64 4.15 -8.85
CA THR A 32 8.00 4.65 -9.11
C THR A 32 8.14 6.17 -8.91
N ARG A 33 7.02 6.87 -8.75
CA ARG A 33 6.98 8.31 -8.47
C ARG A 33 7.50 8.64 -7.08
N PHE A 34 7.35 7.71 -6.14
CA PHE A 34 7.87 7.84 -4.78
C PHE A 34 9.31 7.33 -4.76
N ARG A 35 10.23 8.03 -5.42
CA ARG A 35 11.67 7.72 -5.35
C ARG A 35 12.10 7.70 -3.90
N ASP A 36 12.21 6.50 -3.36
CA ASP A 36 12.78 6.24 -2.05
C ASP A 36 14.12 5.55 -2.23
N THR A 37 14.81 5.31 -1.12
CA THR A 37 16.01 4.49 -1.12
C THR A 37 15.64 3.03 -1.40
N ASP A 38 16.42 2.39 -2.26
CA ASP A 38 16.38 0.98 -2.63
C ASP A 38 17.84 0.51 -2.48
N THR A 39 18.14 -0.16 -1.37
CA THR A 39 19.52 -0.43 -0.92
C THR A 39 20.15 -1.60 -1.66
N ASP A 40 19.40 -2.65 -1.95
CA ASP A 40 19.89 -3.84 -2.66
C ASP A 40 19.57 -3.85 -4.17
N ALA A 41 18.83 -2.85 -4.66
CA ALA A 41 18.53 -2.63 -6.07
C ALA A 41 17.75 -3.79 -6.72
N ASP A 42 16.80 -4.37 -6.00
CA ASP A 42 15.83 -5.33 -6.53
C ASP A 42 14.60 -4.66 -7.16
N GLY A 43 14.41 -3.36 -6.93
CA GLY A 43 13.28 -2.59 -7.43
C GLY A 43 12.16 -2.36 -6.41
N LEU A 44 12.36 -2.75 -5.15
CA LEU A 44 11.54 -2.34 -4.02
C LEU A 44 12.25 -1.25 -3.20
N ALA A 45 11.46 -0.34 -2.63
CA ALA A 45 12.00 0.67 -1.73
C ALA A 45 12.19 0.06 -0.32
N ASP A 46 13.26 0.41 0.40
CA ASP A 46 13.54 -0.12 1.75
C ASP A 46 12.33 0.02 2.69
N LYS A 47 11.62 1.15 2.57
CA LYS A 47 10.40 1.41 3.36
C LYS A 47 9.26 0.50 2.96
N LEU A 48 9.08 0.24 1.68
CA LEU A 48 8.07 -0.68 1.18
C LEU A 48 8.35 -2.09 1.66
N GLU A 49 9.61 -2.51 1.59
CA GLU A 49 10.08 -3.80 2.10
C GLU A 49 9.84 -3.96 3.60
N GLU A 50 10.10 -2.94 4.42
CA GLU A 50 9.71 -2.91 5.84
C GLU A 50 8.19 -3.13 6.04
N GLY A 51 7.36 -2.68 5.10
CA GLY A 51 5.91 -2.93 5.10
C GLY A 51 5.52 -4.34 4.65
N LEU A 52 6.26 -4.92 3.72
CA LEU A 52 6.04 -6.28 3.22
C LEU A 52 6.58 -7.35 4.17
N GLY A 53 7.62 -7.01 4.93
CA GLY A 53 8.40 -7.94 5.74
C GLY A 53 9.59 -8.57 4.99
N THR A 54 9.96 -8.04 3.82
CA THR A 54 11.19 -8.42 3.07
C THR A 54 12.41 -7.72 3.66
N ASP A 55 13.61 -8.20 3.31
CA ASP A 55 14.87 -7.67 3.83
C ASP A 55 15.51 -6.67 2.87
N ALA A 56 15.48 -5.39 3.24
CA ALA A 56 16.02 -4.29 2.42
C ALA A 56 17.54 -4.30 2.19
N ASN A 57 18.27 -5.35 2.60
CA ASN A 57 19.68 -5.51 2.25
C ASN A 57 19.92 -6.80 1.46
N ASN A 58 18.86 -7.51 1.11
CA ASN A 58 18.92 -8.79 0.43
C ASN A 58 17.89 -8.81 -0.70
N PRO A 59 18.33 -8.81 -1.96
CA PRO A 59 17.43 -8.69 -3.11
C PRO A 59 16.53 -9.91 -3.35
N ASP A 60 16.76 -11.02 -2.65
CA ASP A 60 16.00 -12.28 -2.71
C ASP A 60 15.79 -12.78 -1.28
N THR A 61 14.72 -12.33 -0.64
CA THR A 61 14.50 -12.56 0.80
C THR A 61 14.31 -14.05 1.11
N ASP A 62 13.55 -14.79 0.30
CA ASP A 62 13.33 -16.22 0.53
C ASP A 62 14.35 -17.18 -0.13
N ASN A 63 15.36 -16.61 -0.81
CA ASN A 63 16.50 -17.32 -1.41
C ASN A 63 16.06 -18.38 -2.44
N ASP A 64 15.01 -18.11 -3.22
CA ASP A 64 14.49 -19.01 -4.25
C ASP A 64 15.08 -18.74 -5.65
N GLY A 65 15.89 -17.69 -5.78
CA GLY A 65 16.57 -17.28 -7.00
C GLY A 65 15.84 -16.20 -7.79
N PHE A 66 14.69 -15.71 -7.30
CA PHE A 66 13.99 -14.57 -7.86
C PHE A 66 14.12 -13.35 -6.93
N LYS A 67 14.15 -12.17 -7.54
CA LYS A 67 14.23 -10.93 -6.77
C LYS A 67 12.87 -10.56 -6.20
N ASP A 68 12.82 -10.03 -4.98
CA ASP A 68 11.58 -9.70 -4.28
C ASP A 68 10.69 -8.74 -5.14
N GLY A 69 11.30 -7.74 -5.78
CA GLY A 69 10.63 -6.79 -6.66
C GLY A 69 10.13 -7.35 -7.98
N ASP A 70 10.88 -8.30 -8.57
CA ASP A 70 10.44 -9.05 -9.75
C ASP A 70 9.25 -9.94 -9.41
N GLU A 71 9.32 -10.62 -8.26
CA GLU A 71 8.24 -11.46 -7.78
C GLU A 71 6.96 -10.66 -7.57
N ILE A 72 7.03 -9.54 -6.84
CA ILE A 72 5.89 -8.67 -6.63
C ILE A 72 5.31 -8.16 -7.96
N SER A 73 6.16 -7.78 -8.90
CA SER A 73 5.74 -7.32 -10.22
C SER A 73 5.02 -8.42 -11.03
N GLN A 74 5.41 -9.68 -10.83
CA GLN A 74 4.80 -10.85 -11.44
C GLN A 74 3.65 -11.47 -10.62
N GLY A 75 3.36 -10.93 -9.43
CA GLY A 75 2.34 -11.46 -8.52
C GLY A 75 2.75 -12.74 -7.79
N HIS A 76 4.04 -12.91 -7.54
CA HIS A 76 4.67 -13.94 -6.73
C HIS A 76 4.89 -13.44 -5.29
N ASN A 77 5.20 -14.38 -4.39
CA ASN A 77 5.29 -14.12 -2.96
C ASN A 77 6.77 -14.04 -2.53
N PRO A 78 7.30 -12.84 -2.19
CA PRO A 78 8.71 -12.63 -1.85
C PRO A 78 9.14 -13.13 -0.46
N LEU A 79 8.26 -13.88 0.21
CA LEU A 79 8.52 -14.44 1.54
C LEU A 79 8.31 -15.95 1.54
N GLY A 80 8.34 -16.55 0.35
CA GLY A 80 8.24 -17.99 0.19
C GLY A 80 7.49 -18.39 -1.06
N GLN A 81 7.72 -19.62 -1.44
CA GLN A 81 7.38 -20.15 -2.75
C GLN A 81 5.92 -19.97 -3.23
N GLY A 82 5.78 -19.42 -4.44
CA GLY A 82 4.57 -19.51 -5.27
C GLY A 82 3.94 -18.19 -5.66
N LYS A 83 2.72 -18.25 -6.22
CA LYS A 83 1.95 -17.06 -6.65
C LYS A 83 1.06 -16.55 -5.52
N LEU A 84 0.97 -15.23 -5.40
CA LEU A 84 -0.01 -14.57 -4.54
C LEU A 84 -1.42 -14.94 -5.00
N THR A 85 -2.19 -15.55 -4.11
CA THR A 85 -3.60 -15.87 -4.39
C THR A 85 -4.44 -14.64 -4.11
N VAL A 86 -4.94 -14.00 -5.17
CA VAL A 86 -5.75 -12.78 -5.05
C VAL A 86 -7.18 -13.12 -4.60
N ASP A 87 -7.66 -12.47 -3.54
CA ASP A 87 -9.04 -12.58 -3.08
C ASP A 87 -9.88 -11.40 -3.59
N GLN A 88 -10.53 -11.60 -4.74
CA GLN A 88 -11.29 -10.53 -5.39
C GLN A 88 -12.45 -10.00 -4.52
N LYS A 89 -13.04 -10.83 -3.64
CA LYS A 89 -14.13 -10.39 -2.75
C LYS A 89 -13.58 -9.42 -1.71
N LEU A 90 -12.41 -9.73 -1.16
CA LEU A 90 -11.71 -8.87 -0.23
C LEU A 90 -11.31 -7.55 -0.89
N VAL A 91 -10.71 -7.60 -2.09
CA VAL A 91 -10.35 -6.42 -2.89
C VAL A 91 -11.59 -5.53 -3.10
N ASN A 92 -12.69 -6.10 -3.62
CA ASN A 92 -13.92 -5.35 -3.88
C ASN A 92 -14.51 -4.72 -2.62
N ARG A 93 -14.41 -5.38 -1.47
CA ARG A 93 -14.91 -4.87 -0.18
C ARG A 93 -14.09 -3.67 0.32
N LEU A 94 -12.80 -3.67 0.02
CA LEU A 94 -11.83 -2.72 0.55
C LEU A 94 -11.42 -1.63 -0.45
N ASN A 95 -11.87 -1.72 -1.71
CA ASN A 95 -11.66 -0.70 -2.74
C ASN A 95 -11.98 0.71 -2.24
N GLY A 96 -11.03 1.64 -2.46
CA GLY A 96 -11.13 3.03 -2.04
C GLY A 96 -10.94 3.26 -0.54
N ARG A 97 -10.64 2.22 0.25
CA ARG A 97 -10.44 2.34 1.70
C ARG A 97 -8.96 2.36 2.06
N ILE A 98 -8.68 2.98 3.20
CA ILE A 98 -7.41 2.84 3.91
C ILE A 98 -7.59 1.70 4.90
N VAL A 99 -6.67 0.74 4.86
CA VAL A 99 -6.59 -0.37 5.80
C VAL A 99 -5.30 -0.30 6.59
N LEU A 100 -5.33 -0.84 7.81
CA LEU A 100 -4.18 -0.86 8.69
C LEU A 100 -3.76 -2.28 9.00
N GLN A 101 -2.49 -2.58 8.75
CA GLN A 101 -1.90 -3.86 9.04
C GLN A 101 -1.69 -4.00 10.55
N VAL A 102 -2.48 -4.87 11.21
CA VAL A 102 -2.55 -4.92 12.68
C VAL A 102 -1.52 -5.84 13.34
N GLN A 103 -0.89 -6.73 12.57
CA GLN A 103 0.04 -7.74 13.09
C GLN A 103 1.51 -7.29 13.06
N GLN A 104 1.81 -6.24 12.31
CA GLN A 104 3.14 -5.65 12.18
C GLN A 104 3.24 -4.33 12.99
N ARG A 105 3.78 -3.27 12.40
CA ARG A 105 4.02 -1.97 13.04
C ARG A 105 2.85 -1.00 12.91
N GLY A 106 1.71 -1.45 12.38
CA GLY A 106 0.54 -0.60 12.16
C GLY A 106 0.60 0.17 10.85
N GLN A 107 1.29 -0.36 9.83
CA GLN A 107 1.42 0.18 8.48
C GLN A 107 0.05 0.49 7.86
N ALA A 108 -0.03 1.61 7.14
CA ALA A 108 -1.24 2.01 6.44
C ALA A 108 -1.15 1.72 4.94
N TRP A 109 -2.25 1.22 4.37
CA TRP A 109 -2.33 0.83 2.97
C TRP A 109 -3.60 1.41 2.35
N TYR A 110 -3.47 2.00 1.17
CA TYR A 110 -4.61 2.44 0.36
C TYR A 110 -4.95 1.38 -0.68
N LEU A 111 -6.21 0.97 -0.80
CA LEU A 111 -6.63 0.15 -1.94
C LEU A 111 -7.16 1.03 -3.06
N ASN A 112 -6.46 1.05 -4.20
CA ASN A 112 -6.88 1.81 -5.37
C ASN A 112 -8.03 1.08 -6.10
N PRO A 113 -9.23 1.68 -6.18
CA PRO A 113 -10.34 1.07 -6.91
C PRO A 113 -10.12 1.00 -8.43
N ALA A 114 -9.18 1.77 -8.99
CA ALA A 114 -8.92 1.78 -10.43
C ALA A 114 -8.21 0.51 -10.92
N ASP A 115 -7.31 -0.06 -10.11
CA ASP A 115 -6.51 -1.25 -10.47
C ASP A 115 -6.64 -2.42 -9.46
N GLY A 116 -7.29 -2.20 -8.31
CA GLY A 116 -7.52 -3.20 -7.28
C GLY A 116 -6.28 -3.54 -6.42
N LYS A 117 -5.19 -2.78 -6.54
CA LYS A 117 -3.95 -2.97 -5.79
C LYS A 117 -3.91 -2.10 -4.55
N ARG A 118 -3.08 -2.53 -3.60
CA ARG A 118 -2.76 -1.78 -2.39
C ARG A 118 -1.49 -0.95 -2.60
N TYR A 119 -1.46 0.25 -2.02
CA TYR A 119 -0.34 1.19 -2.06
C TYR A 119 0.07 1.54 -0.64
N TYR A 120 1.37 1.48 -0.37
CA TYR A 120 1.91 1.68 0.97
C TYR A 120 1.98 3.16 1.33
N MET A 121 1.34 3.54 2.44
CA MET A 121 1.43 4.88 3.01
C MET A 121 2.53 4.91 4.07
N LYS A 122 3.79 4.90 3.63
CA LYS A 122 4.97 4.90 4.51
C LYS A 122 5.07 6.13 5.44
N ASP A 123 4.56 7.27 5.01
CA ASP A 123 4.61 8.54 5.73
C ASP A 123 3.50 9.50 5.26
N GLY A 124 3.43 10.68 5.88
CA GLY A 124 2.41 11.68 5.55
C GLY A 124 2.52 12.27 4.14
N SER A 125 3.72 12.36 3.58
CA SER A 125 3.94 12.83 2.21
C SER A 125 3.46 11.77 1.21
N ALA A 126 3.85 10.51 1.41
CA ALA A 126 3.36 9.39 0.60
C ALA A 126 1.83 9.27 0.68
N ALA A 127 1.25 9.39 1.88
CA ALA A 127 -0.19 9.38 2.07
C ALA A 127 -0.88 10.55 1.32
N TYR A 128 -0.30 11.76 1.36
CA TYR A 128 -0.81 12.90 0.61
C TYR A 128 -0.76 12.69 -0.90
N GLU A 129 0.34 12.13 -1.43
CA GLU A 129 0.47 11.87 -2.86
C GLU A 129 -0.47 10.76 -3.34
N ILE A 130 -0.59 9.66 -2.59
CA ILE A 130 -1.58 8.61 -2.85
C ILE A 130 -2.99 9.23 -2.86
N MET A 131 -3.31 10.06 -1.87
CA MET A 131 -4.59 10.77 -1.81
C MET A 131 -4.82 11.77 -2.95
N ARG A 132 -3.74 12.35 -3.48
CA ARG A 132 -3.80 13.34 -4.56
C ARG A 132 -3.94 12.70 -5.94
N TYR A 133 -3.28 11.56 -6.17
CA TYR A 133 -3.14 10.95 -7.49
C TYR A 133 -3.93 9.65 -7.67
N LEU A 134 -4.10 8.86 -6.62
CA LEU A 134 -4.73 7.54 -6.68
C LEU A 134 -6.08 7.47 -6.02
N SER A 135 -6.36 8.32 -5.02
CA SER A 135 -7.73 8.42 -4.53
C SER A 135 -8.63 8.89 -5.66
N LEU A 136 -9.82 8.28 -5.79
CA LEU A 136 -10.96 8.83 -6.51
C LEU A 136 -11.40 10.13 -5.83
N GLY A 137 -10.54 11.14 -5.86
CA GLY A 137 -10.86 12.49 -5.44
C GLY A 137 -11.82 13.08 -6.45
N ILE A 138 -12.79 13.82 -5.92
CA ILE A 138 -13.50 14.86 -6.64
C ILE A 138 -12.45 15.69 -7.41
N THR A 139 -12.48 15.60 -8.74
CA THR A 139 -11.78 16.55 -9.62
C THR A 139 -12.28 17.96 -9.31
N ASN A 140 -11.57 19.03 -9.67
CA ASN A 140 -12.12 20.39 -9.53
C ASN A 140 -13.53 20.54 -10.17
N GLU A 141 -13.89 19.66 -11.11
CA GLU A 141 -15.25 19.52 -11.66
C GLU A 141 -16.30 19.03 -10.66
N ASN A 142 -15.98 18.14 -9.71
CA ASN A 142 -16.93 17.61 -8.73
C ASN A 142 -17.11 18.54 -7.50
N ILE A 143 -16.21 19.50 -7.24
CA ILE A 143 -16.36 20.50 -6.16
C ILE A 143 -17.48 21.50 -6.48
N TYR A 144 -17.82 21.71 -7.75
CA TYR A 144 -18.96 22.53 -8.16
C TYR A 144 -20.32 21.80 -8.06
N GLN A 145 -20.32 20.48 -7.83
CA GLN A 145 -21.53 19.65 -7.76
C GLN A 145 -21.94 19.31 -6.31
N ILE A 146 -21.08 19.55 -5.33
CA ILE A 146 -21.51 19.63 -3.92
C ILE A 146 -22.18 20.98 -3.73
N GLY A 147 -23.50 21.00 -3.97
CA GLY A 147 -24.34 22.16 -3.72
C GLY A 147 -23.99 22.78 -2.38
N MET A 148 -23.68 24.08 -2.41
CA MET A 148 -23.74 24.88 -1.20
C MET A 148 -25.16 24.70 -0.66
N GLY A 149 -25.29 24.03 0.48
CA GLY A 149 -26.57 23.96 1.17
C GLY A 149 -27.00 25.39 1.49
N GLU A 150 -28.11 25.81 0.87
CA GLU A 150 -28.94 26.91 1.37
C GLU A 150 -29.65 26.48 2.65
#